data_AF-A0A2G6P6W9-F1
#
_entry.id   AF-A0A2G6P6W9-F1
#
_cell.length_a   1.000
_cell.length_b   1.000
_cell.length_c   1.000
_cell.angle_alpha   90.00
_cell.angle_beta   90.00
_cell.angle_gamma   90.00
#
_symmetry.space_group_name_H-M   'P 1'
#
loop_
_entity.id
_entity.type
_entity.pdbx_description
1 polymer ?
#
loop_
_entity_poly.entity_id
_entity_poly.type
_entity_poly.pdbx_seq_one_letter_code
_entity_poly.pdbx_strand_id
1 'polypeptide(L)'
;MLEQIFRLSANKTTVRTEILAGVTTFMTMAYILAVNPAILGDAGMDKGAVFTATALSAVIATLVMALVARLPFALAPGMGLNAFFAYTVVLTMGYSWQFALTAVFLEGIIFLILTAFNIREMIVNAIPKNIRY
;
A
#
# COMPACT_ATOMS: atom_id res chain seq x y z
N MET A 1 -14.71 21.67 15.10
CA MET A 1 -13.93 20.41 15.11
C MET A 1 -13.35 20.05 13.74
N LEU A 2 -14.14 19.76 12.70
CA LEU A 2 -13.60 19.37 11.38
C LEU A 2 -12.72 20.45 10.72
N GLU A 3 -13.10 21.73 10.79
CA GLU A 3 -12.29 22.85 10.30
C GLU A 3 -10.95 23.00 11.05
N GLN A 4 -10.91 22.70 12.35
CA GLN A 4 -9.67 22.84 13.15
C GLN A 4 -8.68 21.69 12.93
N ILE A 5 -9.18 20.49 12.61
CA ILE A 5 -8.34 19.29 12.40
C ILE A 5 -7.84 19.22 10.94
N PHE A 6 -8.72 19.48 9.97
CA PHE A 6 -8.42 19.29 8.54
C PHE A 6 -8.23 20.61 7.77
N ARG A 7 -8.44 21.76 8.42
CA ARG A 7 -8.24 23.11 7.83
C ARG A 7 -8.92 23.27 6.47
N LEU A 8 -10.19 22.86 6.38
CA LEU A 8 -10.93 22.78 5.11
C LEU A 8 -10.97 24.13 4.38
N SER A 9 -11.16 25.23 5.10
CA SER A 9 -11.13 26.58 4.52
C SER A 9 -9.74 27.01 4.04
N ALA A 10 -8.67 26.61 4.75
CA ALA A 10 -7.30 26.85 4.30
C ALA A 10 -6.94 26.02 3.05
N ASN A 11 -7.51 24.81 2.95
CA ASN A 11 -7.39 23.92 1.79
C ASN A 11 -8.42 24.23 0.69
N LYS A 12 -9.23 25.29 0.85
CA LYS A 12 -10.28 25.73 -0.10
C LYS A 12 -11.25 24.61 -0.51
N THR A 13 -11.59 23.72 0.42
CA THR A 13 -12.47 22.55 0.20
C THR A 13 -13.71 22.62 1.10
N THR A 14 -14.70 21.77 0.82
CA THR A 14 -15.94 21.64 1.62
C THR A 14 -16.13 20.19 2.04
N VAL A 15 -16.89 19.96 3.12
CA VAL A 15 -17.23 18.59 3.58
C VAL A 15 -17.85 17.75 2.46
N ARG A 16 -18.71 18.36 1.63
CA ARG A 16 -19.30 17.69 0.47
C ARG A 16 -18.25 17.24 -0.54
N THR A 17 -17.28 18.11 -0.84
CA THR A 17 -16.17 17.83 -1.76
C THR A 17 -15.31 16.68 -1.22
N GLU A 18 -14.96 16.69 0.07
CA GLU A 18 -14.14 15.65 0.70
C GLU A 18 -14.84 14.28 0.72
N ILE A 19 -16.14 14.24 1.03
CA ILE A 19 -16.92 13.00 0.97
C ILE A 19 -16.94 12.46 -0.45
N LEU A 20 -17.20 13.32 -1.44
CA LEU A 20 -17.25 12.92 -2.84
C LEU A 20 -15.87 12.40 -3.30
N ALA A 21 -14.80 13.10 -2.96
CA ALA A 21 -13.43 12.69 -3.26
C ALA A 21 -13.10 11.33 -2.62
N GLY A 22 -13.44 11.14 -1.35
CA GLY A 22 -13.25 9.86 -0.65
C GLY A 22 -14.00 8.71 -1.31
N VAL A 23 -15.27 8.93 -1.69
CA VAL A 23 -16.06 7.91 -2.42
C VAL A 23 -15.46 7.64 -3.79
N THR A 24 -15.06 8.67 -4.54
CA THR A 24 -14.41 8.49 -5.85
C THR A 24 -13.13 7.68 -5.71
N THR A 25 -12.26 8.02 -4.76
CA THR A 25 -11.02 7.27 -4.48
C THR A 25 -11.30 5.84 -4.05
N PHE A 26 -12.30 5.60 -3.20
CA PHE A 26 -12.70 4.25 -2.83
C PHE A 26 -13.14 3.44 -4.06
N MET A 27 -13.97 4.03 -4.93
CA MET A 27 -14.45 3.36 -6.14
C MET A 27 -13.33 3.04 -7.12
N THR A 28 -12.29 3.88 -7.24
CA THR A 28 -11.15 3.59 -8.13
C THR A 28 -10.29 2.44 -7.64
N MET A 29 -10.23 2.20 -6.32
CA MET A 29 -9.48 1.09 -5.73
C MET A 29 -10.33 -0.15 -5.39
N ALA A 30 -11.66 -0.06 -5.45
CA ALA A 30 -12.57 -1.11 -5.04
C ALA A 30 -12.35 -2.44 -5.79
N TYR A 31 -11.88 -2.39 -7.03
CA TYR A 31 -11.56 -3.60 -7.81
C TYR A 31 -10.52 -4.50 -7.11
N ILE A 32 -9.63 -3.93 -6.28
CA ILE A 32 -8.62 -4.67 -5.52
C ILE A 32 -9.27 -5.70 -4.60
N LEU A 33 -10.46 -5.40 -4.06
CA LEU A 33 -11.21 -6.32 -3.20
C LEU A 33 -11.66 -7.59 -3.95
N ALA A 34 -11.82 -7.53 -5.28
CA ALA A 34 -12.13 -8.71 -6.08
C ALA A 34 -10.85 -9.37 -6.62
N VAL A 35 -9.91 -8.57 -7.13
CA VAL A 35 -8.74 -9.07 -7.86
C VAL A 35 -7.68 -9.63 -6.91
N ASN A 36 -7.46 -9.03 -5.73
CA ASN A 36 -6.43 -9.51 -4.82
C ASN A 36 -6.74 -10.93 -4.27
N PRO A 37 -7.97 -11.23 -3.81
CA PRO A 37 -8.34 -12.59 -3.44
C PRO A 37 -8.29 -13.58 -4.61
N ALA A 38 -8.54 -13.14 -5.83
CA ALA A 38 -8.40 -14.01 -7.01
C ALA A 38 -6.93 -14.43 -7.20
N ILE A 39 -6.01 -13.46 -7.26
CA ILE A 39 -4.57 -13.70 -7.47
C ILE A 39 -3.98 -14.54 -6.33
N LEU A 40 -4.18 -14.12 -5.08
CA LEU A 40 -3.60 -14.84 -3.94
C LEU A 40 -4.30 -16.18 -3.68
N GLY A 41 -5.56 -16.31 -4.11
CA GLY A 41 -6.26 -17.58 -4.11
C GLY A 41 -5.63 -18.61 -5.05
N ASP A 42 -5.11 -18.18 -6.21
CA ASP A 42 -4.37 -19.06 -7.13
C ASP A 42 -3.07 -19.61 -6.49
N ALA A 43 -2.48 -18.86 -5.55
CA ALA A 43 -1.35 -19.28 -4.74
C ALA A 43 -1.72 -20.22 -3.55
N GLY A 44 -3.00 -20.57 -3.41
CA GLY A 44 -3.51 -21.49 -2.38
C GLY A 44 -3.95 -20.81 -1.06
N MET A 45 -4.14 -19.49 -1.05
CA MET A 45 -4.67 -18.77 0.11
C MET A 45 -6.20 -18.76 0.12
N ASP A 46 -6.81 -18.73 1.32
CA ASP A 46 -8.26 -18.62 1.43
C ASP A 46 -8.75 -17.24 0.95
N LYS A 47 -9.64 -17.24 -0.05
CA LYS A 47 -10.10 -16.01 -0.70
C LYS A 47 -10.89 -15.10 0.26
N GLY A 48 -11.68 -15.68 1.16
CA GLY A 48 -12.44 -14.91 2.15
C GLY A 48 -11.54 -14.23 3.17
N ALA A 49 -10.57 -14.97 3.72
CA ALA A 49 -9.57 -14.44 4.64
C ALA A 49 -8.72 -13.35 3.97
N VAL A 50 -8.29 -13.55 2.72
CA VAL A 50 -7.53 -12.54 1.96
C VAL A 50 -8.37 -11.29 1.70
N PHE A 51 -9.64 -11.43 1.35
CA PHE A 51 -10.55 -10.29 1.17
C PHE A 51 -10.60 -9.44 2.45
N THR A 52 -10.88 -10.08 3.59
CA THR A 52 -11.00 -9.39 4.87
C THR A 52 -9.67 -8.78 5.30
N ALA A 53 -8.55 -9.50 5.16
CA ALA A 53 -7.22 -8.99 5.47
C ALA A 53 -6.85 -7.78 4.60
N THR A 54 -7.19 -7.80 3.31
CA THR A 54 -6.94 -6.70 2.36
C THR A 54 -7.74 -5.47 2.76
N ALA A 55 -9.05 -5.61 2.99
CA ALA A 55 -9.91 -4.50 3.38
C ALA A 55 -9.45 -3.89 4.72
N LEU A 56 -9.18 -4.73 5.73
CA LEU A 56 -8.79 -4.28 7.05
C LEU A 56 -7.42 -3.58 7.04
N SER A 57 -6.43 -4.17 6.36
CA SER A 57 -5.10 -3.55 6.26
C SER A 57 -5.12 -2.24 5.47
N ALA A 58 -5.89 -2.15 4.38
CA ALA A 58 -6.04 -0.90 3.61
C ALA A 58 -6.70 0.21 4.44
N VAL A 59 -7.72 -0.12 5.24
CA VAL A 59 -8.34 0.83 6.18
C VAL A 59 -7.33 1.30 7.22
N ILE A 60 -6.59 0.39 7.87
CA ILE A 60 -5.58 0.75 8.87
C ILE A 60 -4.49 1.63 8.25
N ALA A 61 -3.93 1.24 7.10
CA ALA A 61 -2.88 1.99 6.42
C ALA A 61 -3.36 3.39 6.01
N THR A 62 -4.56 3.50 5.46
CA THR A 62 -5.16 4.79 5.09
C THR A 62 -5.44 5.67 6.32
N LEU A 63 -5.90 5.10 7.43
CA LEU A 63 -6.08 5.83 8.68
C LEU A 63 -4.75 6.32 9.27
N VAL A 64 -3.69 5.52 9.21
CA VAL A 64 -2.34 5.94 9.63
C VAL A 64 -1.88 7.13 8.78
N MET A 65 -2.09 7.09 7.46
CA MET A 65 -1.78 8.23 6.59
C MET A 65 -2.60 9.48 6.92
N ALA A 66 -3.89 9.31 7.21
CA ALA A 66 -4.78 10.41 7.54
C ALA A 66 -4.44 11.07 8.90
N LEU A 67 -4.15 10.26 9.93
CA LEU A 67 -4.01 10.74 11.31
C LEU A 67 -2.56 11.08 11.69
N VAL A 68 -1.60 10.27 11.26
CA VAL A 68 -0.18 10.42 11.61
C VAL A 68 0.53 11.29 10.60
N ALA A 69 0.51 10.90 9.32
CA ALA A 69 1.20 11.64 8.26
C ALA A 69 0.45 12.91 7.83
N ARG A 70 -0.89 12.94 8.03
CA ARG A 70 -1.79 14.01 7.60
C ARG A 70 -1.65 14.32 6.10
N LEU A 71 -1.52 13.25 5.31
CA LEU A 71 -1.42 13.32 3.85
C LEU A 71 -2.66 12.70 3.19
N PRO A 72 -3.15 13.27 2.08
CA PRO A 72 -4.36 12.83 1.40
C PRO A 72 -4.09 11.59 0.50
N PHE A 73 -3.56 10.52 1.08
CA PHE A 73 -3.23 9.29 0.36
C PHE A 73 -4.06 8.11 0.87
N ALA A 74 -4.77 7.47 -0.06
CA ALA A 74 -5.39 6.16 0.16
C ALA A 74 -4.35 5.07 -0.13
N LEU A 75 -4.22 4.11 0.79
CA LEU A 75 -3.26 3.02 0.67
C LEU A 75 -3.97 1.69 0.43
N ALA A 76 -3.47 0.97 -0.56
CA ALA A 76 -3.96 -0.33 -1.00
C ALA A 76 -2.77 -1.18 -1.47
N PRO A 77 -2.91 -2.51 -1.55
CA PRO A 77 -1.83 -3.36 -2.03
C PRO A 77 -1.47 -3.09 -3.50
N GLY A 78 -0.17 -3.17 -3.80
CA GLY A 78 0.35 -3.03 -5.16
C GLY A 78 0.10 -4.30 -5.98
N MET A 79 -0.81 -4.22 -6.97
CA MET A 79 -1.26 -5.38 -7.73
C MET A 79 -0.15 -6.12 -8.50
N GLY A 80 0.86 -5.39 -9.00
CA GLY A 80 2.01 -6.01 -9.70
C GLY A 80 2.88 -6.88 -8.80
N LEU A 81 3.06 -6.48 -7.54
CA LEU A 81 3.82 -7.26 -6.55
C LEU A 81 3.06 -8.53 -6.14
N ASN A 82 1.73 -8.45 -6.03
CA ASN A 82 0.90 -9.62 -5.73
C ASN A 82 0.91 -10.64 -6.88
N ALA A 83 0.92 -10.16 -8.13
CA ALA A 83 1.06 -11.03 -9.30
C ALA A 83 2.44 -11.71 -9.32
N PHE A 84 3.52 -10.98 -9.04
CA PHE A 84 4.86 -11.56 -8.91
C PHE A 84 4.92 -12.61 -7.79
N PHE A 85 4.38 -12.27 -6.62
CA PHE A 85 4.28 -13.19 -5.48
C PHE A 85 3.58 -14.49 -5.85
N ALA A 86 2.36 -14.42 -6.39
CA ALA A 86 1.55 -15.61 -6.66
C ALA A 86 2.09 -16.42 -7.84
N TYR A 87 2.28 -15.77 -9.00
CA TYR A 87 2.58 -16.48 -10.23
C TYR A 87 4.06 -16.83 -10.37
N THR A 88 4.97 -16.00 -9.86
CA THR A 88 6.41 -16.29 -9.94
C THR A 88 6.89 -17.06 -8.72
N VAL A 89 6.77 -16.48 -7.52
CA VAL A 89 7.40 -17.07 -6.32
C VAL A 89 6.69 -18.35 -5.87
N VAL A 90 5.36 -18.35 -5.82
CA VAL A 90 4.61 -19.52 -5.35
C VAL A 90 4.45 -20.55 -6.46
N LEU A 91 3.86 -20.15 -7.60
CA LEU A 91 3.50 -21.10 -8.66
C LEU A 91 4.68 -21.55 -9.53
N THR A 92 5.54 -20.61 -9.97
CA THR A 92 6.67 -20.97 -10.85
C THR A 92 7.87 -21.54 -10.08
N MET A 93 8.25 -20.92 -8.97
CA MET A 93 9.40 -21.37 -8.16
C MET A 93 9.04 -22.47 -7.15
N GLY A 94 7.75 -22.73 -6.92
CA GLY A 94 7.26 -23.83 -6.08
C GLY A 94 7.39 -23.59 -4.57
N TYR A 95 7.62 -22.36 -4.12
CA TYR A 95 7.66 -22.04 -2.70
C TYR A 95 6.26 -21.97 -2.09
N SER A 96 6.14 -22.28 -0.80
CA SER A 96 4.86 -22.10 -0.10
C SER A 96 4.52 -20.61 0.07
N TRP A 97 3.23 -20.27 0.03
CA TRP A 97 2.79 -18.88 0.24
C TRP A 97 3.17 -18.36 1.64
N GLN A 98 3.29 -19.22 2.65
CA GLN A 98 3.76 -18.86 3.99
C GLN A 98 5.24 -18.46 3.97
N PHE A 99 6.08 -19.20 3.24
CA PHE A 99 7.49 -18.86 3.07
C PHE A 99 7.64 -17.52 2.34
N ALA A 100 6.90 -17.35 1.24
CA ALA A 100 6.91 -16.11 0.49
C ALA A 100 6.40 -14.92 1.34
N LEU A 101 5.34 -15.08 2.15
CA LEU A 101 4.88 -14.03 3.06
C LEU A 101 5.92 -13.67 4.12
N THR A 102 6.67 -14.66 4.60
CA THR A 102 7.77 -14.42 5.55
C THR A 102 8.86 -13.57 4.91
N ALA A 103 9.18 -13.84 3.63
CA ALA A 103 10.13 -13.02 2.88
C ALA A 103 9.64 -11.56 2.70
N VAL A 104 8.35 -11.37 2.37
CA VAL A 104 7.73 -10.04 2.27
C VAL A 104 7.77 -9.30 3.60
N PHE A 105 7.51 -10.00 4.71
CA PHE A 105 7.59 -9.41 6.04
C PHE A 105 9.01 -8.96 6.40
N LEU A 106 10.02 -9.79 6.11
CA LEU A 106 11.43 -9.45 6.31
C LEU A 106 11.88 -8.29 5.41
N GLU A 107 11.42 -8.25 4.16
CA GLU A 107 11.66 -7.12 3.25
C GLU A 107 11.12 -5.82 3.83
N GLY A 108 9.90 -5.83 4.38
CA GLY A 108 9.33 -4.67 5.06
C GLY A 108 10.16 -4.20 6.26
N ILE A 109 10.69 -5.12 7.07
CA ILE A 109 11.59 -4.77 8.18
C ILE A 109 12.89 -4.14 7.65
N ILE A 110 13.49 -4.75 6.62
CA ILE A 110 14.70 -4.21 5.99
C ILE A 110 14.42 -2.81 5.45
N PHE A 111 13.28 -2.59 4.80
CA PHE A 111 12.90 -1.29 4.26
C PHE A 111 12.72 -0.22 5.36
N LEU A 112 12.13 -0.58 6.51
CA LEU A 112 12.01 0.30 7.66
C LEU A 112 13.40 0.68 8.22
N ILE A 113 14.30 -0.29 8.33
CA ILE A 113 15.69 -0.05 8.75
C ILE A 113 16.38 0.91 7.77
N LEU A 114 16.33 0.62 6.47
CA LEU A 114 16.96 1.47 5.44
C LEU A 114 16.42 2.91 5.45
N THR A 115 15.11 3.05 5.70
CA THR A 115 14.45 4.36 5.82
C THR A 115 14.91 5.10 7.08
N ALA A 116 15.02 4.41 8.22
CA ALA A 116 15.50 5.01 9.47
C ALA A 116 16.95 5.52 9.37
N PHE A 117 17.79 4.84 8.60
CA PHE A 117 19.19 5.22 8.38
C PHE A 117 19.40 6.20 7.20
N ASN A 118 18.35 6.71 6.57
CA ASN A 118 18.42 7.61 5.40
C ASN A 118 19.31 7.10 4.25
N ILE A 119 19.46 5.78 4.12
CA ILE A 119 20.35 5.17 3.11
C ILE A 119 19.90 5.51 1.68
N ARG A 120 18.60 5.79 1.48
CA ARG A 120 18.06 6.31 0.22
C ARG A 120 18.81 7.56 -0.25
N GLU A 121 19.09 8.50 0.65
CA GLU A 121 19.77 9.75 0.30
C GLU A 121 21.24 9.49 -0.06
N MET A 122 21.88 8.53 0.62
CA MET A 122 23.24 8.08 0.31
C MET A 122 23.34 7.44 -1.09
N ILE A 123 22.37 6.60 -1.46
CA ILE A 123 22.35 5.95 -2.79
C ILE A 123 22.18 7.00 -3.89
N VAL A 124 21.24 7.92 -3.75
CA VAL A 124 21.01 8.97 -4.75
C VAL A 124 22.24 9.88 -4.85
N ASN A 125 22.92 10.16 -3.73
CA ASN A 125 24.17 10.93 -3.73
C ASN A 125 25.37 10.19 -4.32
N ALA A 126 25.36 8.85 -4.32
CA ALA A 126 26.37 8.03 -4.98
C ALA A 126 26.19 7.97 -6.50
N ILE A 127 25.00 8.27 -7.03
CA ILE A 127 24.77 8.37 -8.48
C ILE A 127 25.43 9.67 -8.99
N PRO A 128 26.44 9.56 -9.89
CA PRO A 128 27.16 10.73 -10.38
C PRO A 128 26.21 11.65 -11.16
N LYS A 129 26.39 12.96 -10.98
CA LYS A 129 25.45 14.00 -11.42
C LYS A 129 25.15 14.01 -12.93
N ASN A 130 26.00 13.37 -13.72
CA ASN A 130 25.89 13.22 -15.17
C ASN A 130 24.77 12.25 -15.62
N ILE A 131 24.21 11.44 -14.72
CA ILE A 131 23.08 10.51 -15.00
C ILE A 131 21.85 10.86 -14.16
N ARG A 132 21.87 12.00 -13.46
CA ARG A 132 20.90 12.36 -12.41
C ARG A 132 19.70 13.16 -12.94
N TYR A 133 19.58 13.26 -14.27
CA TYR A 133 18.47 13.85 -15.02
C TYR A 133 18.12 12.95 -16.21
#